data_AF-A0A970ZQD0-F1
#
_entry.id   AF-A0A970ZQD0-F1
#
_cell.length_a   1.000
_cell.length_b   1.000
_cell.length_c   1.000
_cell.angle_alpha   90.00
_cell.angle_beta   90.00
_cell.angle_gamma   90.00
#
_symmetry.space_group_name_H-M   'P 1'
#
loop_
_entity.id
_entity.type
_entity.pdbx_description
1 polymer ?
#
loop_
_entity_poly.entity_id
_entity_poly.type
_entity_poly.pdbx_seq_one_letter_code
_entity_poly.pdbx_strand_id
1 'polypeptide(L)'
;MAWHREVFPLLQSRYNKAAARILGDKSPDFYQSPELVAHLLESHRLIYTARDPRAIYRSIQADKTDDVAKRHRWEAFRKNVEVWKPFLDDRALLAVRYEDLVADPEATMARIHRHLELEDSTAFLEPGPRKYAKRFLWRTNVDMKTGEVRPIDSARTDRWKEELSRTQFDRIGSDPLVRDYCATFGYEATWRGSRHAIAGTTIFPKRNPKGAALILDWGKGPILDNIAESLKALGHDVFRQGRSAQSIPEIVRRIERHQPVLCVARQRLYHDMEQVARSLASIDCRTLFVDFGVWPHYKTYLMDVTGENAASSMVGNLHALDADSEIRAQVDSYRDEVSRIRDTLLERANAASSRQATLGLESLGSYSLLILQREGDQVLVHDSPKCWRDPSALAKAAVAEAERTNRFVVVKPHPMTDPDLGLPSEGPHHRVVSGLKSGSDNDLQLAWLMAHARNAVMVNSTCHFQTLALGIPTACLGRGWFSDNDVVTETDDLAAALAVESVKPGERYLCHMMSRQMPVPQFANPLSLRKLMQWLWRCSMASKHVF
;
A
#
# COMPACT_ATOMS: atom_id res chain seq x y z
N MET A 1 -0.37 -4.34 -31.21
CA MET A 1 0.95 -4.37 -31.87
C MET A 1 1.95 -5.06 -30.96
N ALA A 2 2.72 -6.02 -31.48
CA ALA A 2 3.70 -6.77 -30.71
C ALA A 2 5.02 -5.97 -30.61
N TRP A 3 5.14 -5.09 -29.62
CA TRP A 3 6.32 -4.23 -29.37
C TRP A 3 7.65 -5.00 -29.41
N HIS A 4 7.65 -6.29 -29.03
CA HIS A 4 8.82 -7.15 -29.04
C HIS A 4 9.41 -7.35 -30.45
N ARG A 5 8.60 -7.29 -31.52
CA ARG A 5 9.11 -7.41 -32.90
C ARG A 5 9.97 -6.21 -33.32
N GLU A 6 9.64 -5.03 -32.82
CA GLU A 6 10.41 -3.80 -33.08
C GLU A 6 11.63 -3.71 -32.15
N VAL A 7 11.48 -4.14 -30.90
CA VAL A 7 12.56 -4.06 -29.90
C VAL A 7 13.61 -5.15 -30.08
N PHE A 8 13.26 -6.36 -30.53
CA PHE A 8 14.21 -7.47 -30.57
C PHE A 8 15.42 -7.21 -31.49
N PRO A 9 15.27 -6.69 -32.72
CA PRO A 9 16.42 -6.31 -33.56
C PRO A 9 17.30 -5.23 -32.92
N LEU A 10 16.69 -4.26 -32.21
CA LEU A 10 17.42 -3.22 -31.49
C LEU A 10 18.25 -3.82 -30.34
N LEU A 11 17.70 -4.80 -29.61
CA LEU A 11 18.43 -5.51 -28.56
C LEU A 11 19.55 -6.38 -29.14
N GLN A 12 19.31 -7.10 -30.24
CA GLN A 12 20.34 -7.88 -30.94
C GLN A 12 21.54 -6.99 -31.32
N SER A 13 21.27 -5.83 -31.94
CA SER A 13 22.30 -4.85 -32.29
C SER A 13 23.01 -4.30 -31.04
N ARG A 14 22.26 -3.82 -30.05
CA ARG A 14 22.82 -3.21 -28.83
C ARG A 14 23.71 -4.17 -28.04
N TYR A 15 23.32 -5.45 -27.94
CA TYR A 15 24.08 -6.46 -27.19
C TYR A 15 25.10 -7.22 -28.04
N ASN A 16 25.25 -6.89 -29.32
CA ASN A 16 26.09 -7.61 -30.28
C ASN A 16 25.76 -9.12 -30.30
N LYS A 17 24.46 -9.44 -30.35
CA LYS A 17 23.92 -10.81 -30.38
C LYS A 17 23.06 -10.99 -31.63
N ALA A 18 23.63 -10.80 -32.80
CA ALA A 18 22.93 -10.94 -34.08
C ALA A 18 22.29 -12.33 -34.27
N ALA A 19 22.87 -13.37 -33.65
CA ALA A 19 22.36 -14.74 -33.69
C ALA A 19 21.31 -15.06 -32.60
N ALA A 20 20.88 -14.11 -31.76
CA ALA A 20 19.89 -14.40 -30.72
C ALA A 20 18.53 -14.76 -31.36
N ARG A 21 18.00 -15.94 -31.02
CA ARG A 21 16.74 -16.47 -31.59
C ARG A 21 15.52 -16.21 -30.71
N ILE A 22 15.72 -16.04 -29.41
CA ILE A 22 14.67 -15.88 -28.42
C ILE A 22 14.90 -14.62 -27.61
N LEU A 23 13.83 -13.88 -27.34
CA LEU A 23 13.78 -12.83 -26.35
C LEU A 23 13.08 -13.40 -25.11
N GLY A 24 13.76 -13.38 -23.96
CA GLY A 24 13.20 -13.84 -22.69
C GLY A 24 12.97 -12.69 -21.72
N ASP A 25 11.96 -12.85 -20.86
CA ASP A 25 11.73 -12.00 -19.69
C ASP A 25 11.99 -12.80 -18.41
N LYS A 26 12.50 -12.10 -17.38
CA LYS A 26 12.67 -12.64 -16.04
C LYS A 26 11.99 -11.69 -15.07
N SER A 27 10.74 -12.01 -14.76
CA SER A 27 9.93 -11.29 -13.78
C SER A 27 9.45 -12.27 -12.71
N PRO A 28 9.95 -12.19 -11.46
CA PRO A 28 9.46 -13.05 -10.38
C PRO A 28 8.02 -12.71 -9.97
N ASP A 29 7.52 -11.54 -10.40
CA ASP A 29 6.29 -10.92 -9.92
C ASP A 29 5.04 -11.30 -10.73
N PHE A 30 5.13 -12.22 -11.69
CA PHE A 30 3.96 -12.68 -12.45
C PHE A 30 2.85 -13.26 -11.59
N TYR A 31 3.16 -13.70 -10.37
CA TYR A 31 2.14 -14.13 -9.39
C TYR A 31 1.13 -13.03 -9.02
N GLN A 32 1.43 -11.77 -9.31
CA GLN A 32 0.52 -10.65 -9.02
C GLN A 32 -0.66 -10.58 -10.01
N SER A 33 -0.61 -11.31 -11.13
CA SER A 33 -1.73 -11.44 -12.07
C SER A 33 -1.86 -12.90 -12.53
N PRO A 34 -2.70 -13.70 -11.84
CA PRO A 34 -2.98 -15.09 -12.24
C PRO A 34 -3.51 -15.22 -13.67
N GLU A 35 -4.26 -14.24 -14.16
CA GLU A 35 -4.79 -14.19 -15.52
C GLU A 35 -3.65 -14.07 -16.54
N LEU A 36 -2.63 -13.26 -16.23
CA LEU A 36 -1.44 -13.17 -17.06
C LEU A 36 -0.67 -14.48 -17.08
N VAL A 37 -0.57 -15.21 -15.96
CA VAL A 37 0.07 -16.53 -15.92
C VAL A 37 -0.63 -17.50 -16.87
N ALA A 38 -1.96 -17.57 -16.82
CA ALA A 38 -2.75 -18.41 -17.74
C ALA A 38 -2.51 -18.00 -19.21
N HIS A 39 -2.56 -16.70 -19.51
CA HIS A 39 -2.31 -16.21 -20.88
C HIS A 39 -0.89 -16.52 -21.38
N LEU A 40 0.11 -16.43 -20.50
CA LEU A 40 1.49 -16.75 -20.84
C LEU A 40 1.66 -18.24 -21.17
N LEU A 41 0.98 -19.14 -20.45
CA LEU A 41 1.03 -20.59 -20.72
C LEU A 41 0.45 -20.96 -22.09
N GLU A 42 -0.54 -20.21 -22.58
CA GLU A 42 -1.14 -20.44 -23.89
C GLU A 42 -0.21 -20.08 -25.05
N SER A 43 0.73 -19.16 -24.83
CA SER A 43 1.43 -18.45 -25.91
C SER A 43 2.95 -18.48 -25.81
N HIS A 44 3.52 -18.90 -24.68
CA HIS A 44 4.96 -18.88 -24.41
C HIS A 44 5.44 -20.17 -23.74
N ARG A 45 6.75 -20.45 -23.87
CA ARG A 45 7.45 -21.45 -23.06
C ARG A 45 7.95 -20.79 -21.78
N LEU A 46 7.66 -21.40 -20.64
CA LEU A 46 7.90 -20.82 -19.33
C LEU A 46 8.82 -21.70 -18.51
N ILE A 47 9.64 -21.08 -17.67
CA ILE A 47 10.53 -21.79 -16.75
C ILE A 47 10.18 -21.34 -15.33
N TYR A 48 9.70 -22.27 -14.52
CA TYR A 48 9.46 -22.02 -13.10
C TYR A 48 10.68 -22.47 -12.30
N THR A 49 11.44 -21.54 -11.72
CA THR A 49 12.57 -21.89 -10.85
C THR A 49 12.08 -22.18 -9.44
N ALA A 50 12.07 -23.46 -9.07
CA ALA A 50 11.82 -23.91 -7.71
C ALA A 50 13.11 -23.86 -6.89
N ARG A 51 13.02 -23.49 -5.61
CA ARG A 51 14.12 -23.58 -4.65
C ARG A 51 13.59 -24.02 -3.30
N ASP A 52 14.42 -24.67 -2.48
CA ASP A 52 14.05 -25.07 -1.13
C ASP A 52 13.53 -23.85 -0.32
N PRO A 53 12.29 -23.88 0.22
CA PRO A 53 11.70 -22.77 0.95
C PRO A 53 12.54 -22.32 2.15
N ARG A 54 13.31 -23.24 2.75
CA ARG A 54 14.20 -22.95 3.89
C ARG A 54 15.42 -22.17 3.44
N ALA A 55 15.97 -22.49 2.27
CA ALA A 55 17.03 -21.72 1.65
C ALA A 55 16.55 -20.31 1.26
N ILE A 56 15.31 -20.20 0.76
CA ILE A 56 14.66 -18.90 0.47
C ILE A 56 14.50 -18.09 1.75
N TYR A 57 13.91 -18.67 2.80
CA TYR A 57 13.71 -17.99 4.08
C TYR A 57 15.03 -17.51 4.68
N ARG A 58 16.05 -18.38 4.75
CA ARG A 58 17.40 -18.01 5.20
C ARG A 58 17.97 -16.86 4.37
N SER A 59 17.79 -16.89 3.04
CA SER A 59 18.25 -15.82 2.17
C SER A 59 17.56 -14.48 2.45
N ILE A 60 16.27 -14.50 2.78
CA ILE A 60 15.51 -13.31 3.17
C ILE A 60 16.00 -12.80 4.53
N GLN A 61 16.23 -13.69 5.50
CA GLN A 61 16.69 -13.31 6.84
C GLN A 61 18.09 -12.68 6.83
N ALA A 62 18.98 -13.18 5.95
CA ALA A 62 20.33 -12.65 5.78
C ALA A 62 20.38 -11.30 5.04
N ASP A 63 19.28 -10.86 4.43
CA ASP A 63 19.20 -9.54 3.82
C ASP A 63 19.23 -8.43 4.88
N LYS A 64 19.82 -7.28 4.53
CA LYS A 64 19.97 -6.13 5.43
C LYS A 64 18.75 -5.20 5.41
N THR A 65 17.69 -5.53 4.68
CA THR A 65 16.41 -4.82 4.74
C THR A 65 15.74 -4.98 6.12
N ASP A 66 14.81 -4.08 6.43
CA ASP A 66 14.00 -4.17 7.64
C ASP A 66 13.06 -5.41 7.64
N ASP A 67 12.47 -5.68 8.80
CA ASP A 67 11.61 -6.85 8.99
C ASP A 67 10.29 -6.76 8.23
N VAL A 68 9.79 -5.56 7.91
CA VAL A 68 8.58 -5.38 7.10
C VAL A 68 8.85 -5.89 5.68
N ALA A 69 9.96 -5.46 5.08
CA ALA A 69 10.40 -5.91 3.77
C ALA A 69 10.69 -7.42 3.75
N LYS A 70 11.29 -7.98 4.82
CA LYS A 70 11.51 -9.43 4.94
C LYS A 70 10.19 -10.21 4.97
N ARG A 71 9.21 -9.75 5.75
CA ARG A 71 7.87 -10.36 5.79
C ARG A 71 7.18 -10.29 4.42
N HIS A 72 7.24 -9.13 3.77
CA HIS A 72 6.67 -8.95 2.43
C HIS A 72 7.28 -9.94 1.42
N ARG A 73 8.60 -10.10 1.41
CA ARG A 73 9.28 -11.06 0.51
C ARG A 73 8.91 -12.51 0.78
N TRP A 74 8.72 -12.88 2.04
CA TRP A 74 8.25 -14.23 2.38
C TRP A 74 6.82 -14.44 1.91
N GLU A 75 5.94 -13.45 2.08
CA GLU A 75 4.57 -13.53 1.61
C GLU A 75 4.48 -13.55 0.07
N ALA A 76 5.32 -12.78 -0.62
CA ALA A 76 5.46 -12.84 -2.07
C ALA A 76 5.83 -14.24 -2.57
N PHE A 77 6.74 -14.94 -1.87
CA PHE A 77 7.07 -16.34 -2.17
C PHE A 77 5.84 -17.25 -2.02
N ARG A 78 5.07 -17.10 -0.92
CA ARG A 78 3.87 -17.92 -0.68
C ARG A 78 2.82 -17.72 -1.77
N LYS A 79 2.52 -16.46 -2.11
CA LYS A 79 1.60 -16.12 -3.21
C LYS A 79 2.09 -16.66 -4.56
N ASN A 80 3.40 -16.61 -4.80
CA ASN A 80 3.98 -17.21 -5.99
C ASN A 80 3.72 -18.73 -6.05
N VAL A 81 3.95 -19.46 -4.95
CA VAL A 81 3.63 -20.89 -4.90
C VAL A 81 2.15 -21.14 -5.16
N GLU A 82 1.26 -20.39 -4.52
CA GLU A 82 -0.19 -20.56 -4.65
C GLU A 82 -0.68 -20.36 -6.09
N VAL A 83 -0.22 -19.31 -6.77
CA VAL A 83 -0.63 -18.98 -8.15
C VAL A 83 -0.08 -19.97 -9.17
N TRP A 84 1.16 -20.45 -8.99
CA TRP A 84 1.79 -21.35 -9.96
C TRP A 84 1.44 -22.82 -9.74
N LYS A 85 1.00 -23.22 -8.53
CA LYS A 85 0.66 -24.61 -8.17
C LYS A 85 -0.27 -25.30 -9.18
N PRO A 86 -1.36 -24.69 -9.69
CA PRO A 86 -2.26 -25.34 -10.64
C PRO A 86 -1.63 -25.66 -12.00
N PHE A 87 -0.50 -25.04 -12.34
CA PHE A 87 0.10 -25.09 -13.67
C PHE A 87 1.41 -25.88 -13.71
N LEU A 88 1.86 -26.46 -12.58
CA LEU A 88 3.16 -27.13 -12.48
C LEU A 88 3.31 -28.34 -13.42
N ASP A 89 2.19 -28.95 -13.82
CA ASP A 89 2.15 -30.07 -14.75
C ASP A 89 1.85 -29.65 -16.21
N ASP A 90 1.74 -28.34 -16.50
CA ASP A 90 1.48 -27.86 -17.85
C ASP A 90 2.70 -28.07 -18.77
N ARG A 91 2.47 -28.59 -19.98
CA ARG A 91 3.52 -28.84 -20.98
C ARG A 91 4.31 -27.60 -21.39
N ALA A 92 3.72 -26.41 -21.29
CA ALA A 92 4.33 -25.14 -21.61
C ALA A 92 5.22 -24.61 -20.46
N LEU A 93 5.15 -25.22 -19.27
CA LEU A 93 5.93 -24.86 -18.10
C LEU A 93 6.97 -25.95 -17.77
N LEU A 94 8.25 -25.60 -17.80
CA LEU A 94 9.30 -26.44 -17.23
C LEU A 94 9.62 -25.97 -15.81
N ALA A 95 9.29 -26.79 -14.81
CA ALA A 95 9.76 -26.57 -13.45
C ALA A 95 11.21 -27.08 -13.28
N VAL A 96 12.08 -26.21 -12.77
CA VAL A 96 13.52 -26.47 -12.58
C VAL A 96 13.90 -26.18 -11.15
N ARG A 97 14.45 -27.16 -10.45
CA ARG A 97 15.01 -26.95 -9.10
C ARG A 97 16.35 -26.23 -9.22
N TYR A 98 16.52 -25.18 -8.43
CA TYR A 98 17.75 -24.44 -8.30
C TYR A 98 18.89 -25.35 -7.86
N GLU A 99 18.61 -26.30 -6.96
CA GLU A 99 19.56 -27.27 -6.43
C GLU A 99 20.11 -28.18 -7.54
N ASP A 100 19.24 -28.67 -8.44
CA ASP A 100 19.66 -29.47 -9.60
C ASP A 100 20.48 -28.61 -10.56
N LEU A 101 20.03 -27.38 -10.82
CA LEU A 101 20.72 -26.44 -11.70
C LEU A 101 22.14 -26.11 -11.24
N VAL A 102 22.39 -26.03 -9.93
CA VAL A 102 23.75 -25.74 -9.43
C VAL A 102 24.59 -26.99 -9.18
N ALA A 103 23.97 -28.15 -8.97
CA ALA A 103 24.67 -29.42 -8.78
C ALA A 103 25.13 -30.02 -10.11
N ASP A 104 24.26 -29.99 -11.13
CA ASP A 104 24.55 -30.44 -12.49
C ASP A 104 24.00 -29.42 -13.50
N PRO A 105 24.74 -28.31 -13.72
CA PRO A 105 24.29 -27.22 -14.56
C PRO A 105 24.20 -27.62 -16.03
N GLU A 106 25.03 -28.54 -16.52
CA GLU A 106 25.01 -29.02 -17.90
C GLU A 106 23.75 -29.83 -18.20
N ALA A 107 23.47 -30.86 -17.39
CA ALA A 107 22.28 -31.69 -17.60
C ALA A 107 20.99 -30.87 -17.44
N THR A 108 20.97 -29.94 -16.46
CA THR A 108 19.79 -29.10 -16.22
C THR A 108 19.59 -28.09 -17.35
N MET A 109 20.65 -27.44 -17.85
CA MET A 109 20.53 -26.51 -18.98
C MET A 109 20.18 -27.21 -20.29
N ALA A 110 20.65 -28.43 -20.54
CA ALA A 110 20.23 -29.21 -21.71
C ALA A 110 18.72 -29.48 -21.71
N ARG A 111 18.14 -29.76 -20.53
CA ARG A 111 16.67 -29.88 -20.38
C ARG A 111 15.96 -28.55 -20.69
N ILE A 112 16.51 -27.43 -20.23
CA ILE A 112 15.98 -26.09 -20.52
C ILE A 112 16.06 -25.77 -22.01
N HIS A 113 17.21 -25.99 -22.67
CA HIS A 113 17.37 -25.75 -24.10
C HIS A 113 16.36 -26.56 -24.91
N ARG A 114 16.20 -27.85 -24.58
CA ARG A 114 15.21 -28.71 -25.25
C ARG A 114 13.78 -28.18 -25.08
N HIS A 115 13.41 -27.75 -23.87
CA HIS A 115 12.08 -27.16 -23.62
C HIS A 115 11.85 -25.85 -24.40
N LEU A 116 12.90 -25.05 -24.55
CA LEU A 116 12.89 -23.81 -25.35
C LEU A 116 13.12 -24.05 -26.84
N GLU A 117 13.27 -25.30 -27.29
CA GLU A 117 13.56 -25.67 -28.69
C GLU A 117 14.85 -25.01 -29.21
N LEU A 118 15.86 -24.93 -28.35
CA LEU A 118 17.21 -24.43 -28.62
C LEU A 118 18.22 -25.57 -28.76
N GLU A 119 19.31 -25.30 -29.48
CA GLU A 119 20.49 -26.16 -29.51
C GLU A 119 21.20 -26.15 -28.15
N ASP A 120 21.77 -27.29 -27.78
CA ASP A 120 22.57 -27.39 -26.57
C ASP A 120 23.82 -26.51 -26.69
N SER A 121 24.11 -25.77 -25.62
CA SER A 121 25.25 -24.86 -25.55
C SER A 121 25.82 -24.84 -24.14
N THR A 122 27.14 -24.87 -24.01
CA THR A 122 27.86 -24.70 -22.74
C THR A 122 28.34 -23.26 -22.53
N ALA A 123 27.96 -22.31 -23.39
CA ALA A 123 28.38 -20.91 -23.31
C ALA A 123 27.95 -20.20 -22.00
N PHE A 124 27.03 -20.79 -21.24
CA PHE A 124 26.65 -20.31 -19.91
C PHE A 124 27.73 -20.58 -18.84
N LEU A 125 28.63 -21.55 -19.07
CA LEU A 125 29.77 -21.89 -18.22
C LEU A 125 31.03 -21.08 -18.53
N GLU A 126 31.10 -20.47 -19.72
CA GLU A 126 32.28 -19.76 -20.18
C GLU A 126 32.67 -18.64 -19.19
N PRO A 127 33.89 -18.70 -18.62
CA PRO A 127 34.39 -17.63 -17.77
C PRO A 127 34.70 -16.41 -18.63
N GLY A 128 34.28 -15.23 -18.18
CA GLY A 128 34.64 -13.99 -18.87
C GLY A 128 33.90 -12.77 -18.36
N PRO A 129 34.43 -11.56 -18.62
CA PRO A 129 33.80 -10.32 -18.19
C PRO A 129 32.46 -10.13 -18.91
N ARG A 130 31.37 -10.06 -18.14
CA ARG A 130 30.06 -9.74 -18.72
C ARG A 130 30.03 -8.24 -19.04
N LYS A 131 29.80 -7.89 -20.32
CA LYS A 131 29.70 -6.49 -20.83
C LYS A 131 28.77 -5.56 -20.02
N TYR A 132 27.84 -6.16 -19.25
CA TYR A 132 26.94 -5.45 -18.34
C TYR A 132 26.84 -6.13 -16.96
N ALA A 133 27.98 -6.42 -16.31
CA ALA A 133 28.06 -7.06 -15.00
C ALA A 133 27.11 -6.48 -13.94
N LYS A 134 26.91 -5.15 -13.92
CA LYS A 134 26.00 -4.47 -12.99
C LYS A 134 24.52 -4.85 -13.11
N ARG A 135 24.12 -5.50 -14.22
CA ARG A 135 22.74 -5.96 -14.44
C ARG A 135 22.46 -7.30 -13.76
N PHE A 136 23.49 -8.00 -13.31
CA PHE A 136 23.33 -9.17 -12.47
C PHE A 136 23.12 -8.70 -11.03
N LEU A 137 21.89 -8.86 -10.52
CA LEU A 137 21.52 -8.46 -9.16
C LEU A 137 22.23 -9.30 -8.07
N TRP A 138 22.89 -10.38 -8.48
CA TRP A 138 23.55 -11.35 -7.60
C TRP A 138 25.05 -11.08 -7.54
N ARG A 139 25.48 -10.28 -6.55
CA ARG A 139 26.90 -10.00 -6.24
C ARG A 139 27.73 -11.26 -5.92
N THR A 140 27.05 -12.39 -5.79
CA THR A 140 27.64 -13.68 -5.43
C THR A 140 28.28 -14.41 -6.59
N ASN A 141 27.84 -14.14 -7.82
CA ASN A 141 28.25 -14.91 -9.00
C ASN A 141 29.00 -14.03 -10.02
N VAL A 142 29.07 -12.72 -9.80
CA VAL A 142 29.84 -11.78 -10.61
C VAL A 142 30.55 -10.82 -9.69
N ASP A 143 31.86 -10.68 -9.85
CA ASP A 143 32.60 -9.61 -9.21
C ASP A 143 32.18 -8.27 -9.81
N MET A 144 31.62 -7.37 -8.99
CA MET A 144 31.06 -6.11 -9.50
C MET A 144 32.14 -5.10 -9.94
N LYS A 145 33.40 -5.30 -9.56
CA LYS A 145 34.55 -4.48 -9.96
C LYS A 145 35.17 -4.99 -11.23
N THR A 146 35.42 -6.30 -11.33
CA THR A 146 36.12 -6.89 -12.49
C THR A 146 35.16 -7.40 -13.57
N GLY A 147 33.89 -7.62 -13.22
CA GLY A 147 32.88 -8.22 -14.10
C GLY A 147 33.06 -9.72 -14.31
N GLU A 148 34.03 -10.33 -13.64
CA GLU A 148 34.36 -11.74 -13.74
C GLU A 148 33.27 -12.60 -13.11
N VAL A 149 32.86 -13.64 -13.85
CA VAL A 149 31.91 -14.64 -13.38
C VAL A 149 32.63 -15.58 -12.42
N ARG A 150 32.07 -15.76 -11.23
CA ARG A 150 32.56 -16.75 -10.26
C ARG A 150 32.00 -18.13 -10.61
N PRO A 151 32.73 -19.22 -10.32
CA PRO A 151 32.20 -20.57 -10.48
C PRO A 151 30.87 -20.75 -9.76
N ILE A 152 30.01 -21.61 -10.31
CA ILE A 152 28.74 -21.98 -9.69
C ILE A 152 29.07 -22.73 -8.38
N ASP A 153 28.62 -22.19 -7.25
CA ASP A 153 28.87 -22.73 -5.91
C ASP A 153 27.63 -23.48 -5.40
N SER A 154 27.65 -24.80 -5.53
CA SER A 154 26.59 -25.70 -5.07
C SER A 154 26.52 -25.82 -3.55
N ALA A 155 27.57 -25.49 -2.79
CA ALA A 155 27.59 -25.62 -1.33
C ALA A 155 26.62 -24.66 -0.62
N ARG A 156 26.01 -23.73 -1.34
CA ARG A 156 25.09 -22.72 -0.79
C ARG A 156 23.65 -23.19 -0.69
N THR A 157 23.30 -24.31 -1.33
CA THR A 157 21.94 -24.87 -1.31
C THR A 157 21.54 -25.31 0.10
N ASP A 158 22.50 -25.81 0.88
CA ASP A 158 22.25 -26.48 2.16
C ASP A 158 22.56 -25.65 3.41
N ARG A 159 23.04 -24.41 3.28
CA ARG A 159 23.42 -23.55 4.43
C ARG A 159 22.30 -23.34 5.45
N TRP A 160 21.04 -23.44 5.02
CA TRP A 160 19.90 -23.33 5.91
C TRP A 160 19.88 -24.39 7.02
N LYS A 161 20.52 -25.55 6.81
CA LYS A 161 20.61 -26.64 7.80
C LYS A 161 21.40 -26.24 9.04
N GLU A 162 22.37 -25.35 8.88
CA GLU A 162 23.26 -24.88 9.94
C GLU A 162 22.87 -23.51 10.48
N GLU A 163 22.24 -22.68 9.66
CA GLU A 163 22.02 -21.27 9.97
C GLU A 163 20.60 -20.92 10.44
N LEU A 164 19.60 -21.77 10.17
CA LEU A 164 18.26 -21.54 10.72
C LEU A 164 18.20 -22.00 12.17
N SER A 165 17.48 -21.26 13.01
CA SER A 165 17.14 -21.76 14.34
C SER A 165 16.07 -22.83 14.23
N ARG A 166 15.95 -23.68 15.27
CA ARG A 166 14.88 -24.68 15.33
C ARG A 166 13.50 -24.05 15.21
N THR A 167 13.27 -22.92 15.89
CA THR A 167 12.01 -22.17 15.81
C THR A 167 11.71 -21.66 14.40
N GLN A 168 12.71 -21.18 13.65
CA GLN A 168 12.54 -20.76 12.26
C GLN A 168 12.22 -21.95 11.37
N PHE A 169 12.92 -23.07 11.53
CA PHE A 169 12.64 -24.29 10.79
C PHE A 169 11.21 -24.79 11.04
N ASP A 170 10.80 -24.90 12.31
CA ASP A 170 9.47 -25.37 12.70
C ASP A 170 8.38 -24.42 12.18
N ARG A 171 8.62 -23.10 12.18
CA ARG A 171 7.71 -22.11 11.59
C ARG A 171 7.53 -22.29 10.08
N ILE A 172 8.60 -22.60 9.35
CA ILE A 172 8.52 -22.85 7.90
C ILE A 172 7.78 -24.17 7.66
N GLY A 173 8.09 -25.21 8.43
CA GLY A 173 7.49 -26.53 8.32
C GLY A 173 6.04 -26.63 8.80
N SER A 174 5.55 -25.67 9.59
CA SER A 174 4.15 -25.66 10.06
C SER A 174 3.18 -25.08 9.02
N ASP A 175 3.66 -24.39 7.99
CA ASP A 175 2.84 -23.85 6.92
C ASP A 175 2.43 -24.96 5.92
N PRO A 176 1.12 -25.29 5.81
CA PRO A 176 0.64 -26.34 4.91
C PRO A 176 1.05 -26.11 3.44
N LEU A 177 1.03 -24.86 2.96
CA LEU A 177 1.38 -24.54 1.58
C LEU A 177 2.86 -24.87 1.30
N VAL A 178 3.72 -24.57 2.26
CA VAL A 178 5.16 -24.84 2.16
C VAL A 178 5.45 -26.33 2.24
N ARG A 179 4.73 -27.07 3.08
CA ARG A 179 4.86 -28.55 3.13
C ARG A 179 4.46 -29.20 1.82
N ASP A 180 3.34 -28.78 1.25
CA ASP A 180 2.87 -29.27 -0.05
C ASP A 180 3.92 -29.00 -1.12
N TYR A 181 4.44 -27.77 -1.19
CA TYR A 181 5.50 -27.41 -2.12
C TYR A 181 6.77 -28.27 -1.91
N CYS A 182 7.16 -28.50 -0.66
CA CYS A 182 8.27 -29.39 -0.34
C CYS A 182 8.04 -30.81 -0.86
N ALA A 183 6.84 -31.34 -0.68
CA ALA A 183 6.48 -32.66 -1.19
C ALA A 183 6.51 -32.70 -2.73
N THR A 184 5.91 -31.71 -3.39
CA THR A 184 5.87 -31.59 -4.86
C THR A 184 7.26 -31.59 -5.50
N PHE A 185 8.22 -30.88 -4.88
CA PHE A 185 9.59 -30.78 -5.42
C PHE A 185 10.60 -31.75 -4.79
N GLY A 186 10.15 -32.68 -3.93
CA GLY A 186 11.00 -33.69 -3.32
C GLY A 186 12.01 -33.13 -2.30
N TYR A 187 11.69 -32.04 -1.61
CA TYR A 187 12.51 -31.52 -0.52
C TYR A 187 12.24 -32.29 0.78
N GLU A 188 13.30 -32.83 1.40
CA GLU A 188 13.19 -33.60 2.65
C GLU A 188 12.57 -32.79 3.79
N ALA A 189 11.72 -33.38 4.64
CA ALA A 189 11.07 -32.69 5.76
C ALA A 189 11.90 -32.66 7.07
N THR A 190 13.03 -33.36 7.14
CA THR A 190 13.74 -33.59 8.41
C THR A 190 14.76 -32.53 8.76
N TRP A 191 14.72 -32.03 10.00
CA TRP A 191 15.77 -31.19 10.60
C TRP A 191 16.96 -32.05 11.05
N ARG A 192 18.14 -31.83 10.48
CA ARG A 192 19.41 -32.37 11.02
C ARG A 192 20.13 -31.24 11.75
N GLY A 193 19.69 -30.95 12.97
CA GLY A 193 20.15 -29.78 13.71
C GLY A 193 21.65 -29.76 13.96
N SER A 194 22.22 -28.55 13.93
CA SER A 194 23.53 -28.23 14.48
C SER A 194 23.56 -28.53 15.98
N ARG A 195 24.46 -29.42 16.42
CA ARG A 195 24.76 -29.73 17.82
C ARG A 195 25.37 -28.51 18.51
N HIS A 196 24.59 -27.52 18.93
CA HIS A 196 25.05 -26.52 19.90
C HIS A 196 24.07 -26.49 21.08
N ALA A 197 24.53 -27.07 22.18
CA ALA A 197 23.85 -27.08 23.47
C ALA A 197 23.83 -25.67 24.06
N ILE A 198 22.68 -25.26 24.58
CA ILE A 198 22.62 -24.14 25.54
C ILE A 198 22.08 -24.73 26.84
N ALA A 199 22.99 -24.89 27.80
CA ALA A 199 22.68 -25.05 29.20
C ALA A 199 22.26 -23.70 29.79
N GLY A 200 21.20 -23.69 30.59
CA GLY A 200 20.73 -22.47 31.25
C GLY A 200 19.43 -22.73 32.01
N THR A 201 19.57 -23.17 33.26
CA THR A 201 18.51 -23.34 34.26
C THR A 201 17.84 -22.00 34.57
N THR A 202 16.52 -21.92 34.53
CA THR A 202 15.76 -20.94 35.34
C THR A 202 14.45 -21.56 35.80
N ILE A 203 14.31 -21.63 37.12
CA ILE A 203 13.13 -22.09 37.84
C ILE A 203 12.08 -20.98 37.72
N PHE A 204 10.95 -21.25 37.06
CA PHE A 204 9.76 -20.41 37.14
C PHE A 204 8.72 -21.07 38.05
N PRO A 205 8.00 -20.30 38.88
CA PRO A 205 6.94 -20.85 39.73
C PRO A 205 5.81 -21.41 38.85
N LYS A 206 5.07 -22.40 39.38
CA LYS A 206 3.94 -23.05 38.69
C LYS A 206 3.02 -22.00 38.05
N ARG A 207 3.15 -21.82 36.73
CA ARG A 207 2.34 -20.88 35.97
C ARG A 207 0.91 -21.40 35.93
N ASN A 208 -0.04 -20.51 36.22
CA ASN A 208 -1.41 -20.63 35.74
C ASN A 208 -1.33 -20.92 34.22
N PRO A 209 -1.83 -22.07 33.74
CA PRO A 209 -1.64 -22.50 32.34
C PRO A 209 -2.22 -21.51 31.33
N LYS A 210 -3.07 -20.58 31.77
CA LYS A 210 -3.68 -19.55 30.93
C LYS A 210 -2.90 -18.23 30.91
N GLY A 211 -1.99 -18.00 31.85
CA GLY A 211 -1.11 -16.81 31.89
C GLY A 211 -1.79 -15.51 32.32
N ALA A 212 -0.97 -14.50 32.61
CA ALA A 212 -1.40 -13.15 33.03
C ALA A 212 -1.87 -12.30 31.84
N ALA A 213 -2.82 -11.39 32.06
CA ALA A 213 -3.22 -10.35 31.11
C ALA A 213 -3.02 -8.95 31.69
N LEU A 214 -2.40 -8.05 30.93
CA LEU A 214 -2.23 -6.64 31.28
C LEU A 214 -3.26 -5.80 30.54
N ILE A 215 -3.94 -4.90 31.23
CA ILE A 215 -4.84 -3.91 30.64
C ILE A 215 -4.28 -2.50 30.90
N LEU A 216 -3.93 -1.80 29.83
CA LEU A 216 -3.50 -0.41 29.85
C LEU A 216 -4.75 0.48 29.75
N ASP A 217 -5.13 1.00 30.90
CA ASP A 217 -6.42 1.63 31.14
C ASP A 217 -6.33 3.14 30.92
N TRP A 218 -6.41 3.53 29.65
CA TRP A 218 -6.21 4.90 29.18
C TRP A 218 -7.55 5.52 28.80
N GLY A 219 -8.31 5.94 29.82
CA GLY A 219 -9.59 6.64 29.68
C GLY A 219 -10.72 5.91 30.41
N LYS A 220 -11.79 6.63 30.73
CA LYS A 220 -12.99 6.03 31.35
C LYS A 220 -13.87 5.40 30.25
N GLY A 221 -14.34 4.17 30.44
CA GLY A 221 -15.32 3.53 29.56
C GLY A 221 -15.52 2.03 29.86
N PRO A 222 -16.75 1.51 29.70
CA PRO A 222 -17.13 0.17 30.16
C PRO A 222 -16.48 -0.98 29.36
N ILE A 223 -15.89 -0.70 28.18
CA ILE A 223 -15.35 -1.74 27.30
C ILE A 223 -14.14 -2.46 27.90
N LEU A 224 -13.22 -1.73 28.53
CA LEU A 224 -12.06 -2.34 29.19
C LEU A 224 -12.46 -3.05 30.49
N ASP A 225 -13.53 -2.61 31.14
CA ASP A 225 -14.12 -3.29 32.30
C ASP A 225 -14.69 -4.66 31.88
N ASN A 226 -15.51 -4.69 30.82
CA ASN A 226 -16.09 -5.92 30.29
C ASN A 226 -15.02 -6.89 29.76
N ILE A 227 -13.96 -6.40 29.12
CA ILE A 227 -12.82 -7.22 28.68
C ILE A 227 -12.06 -7.76 29.90
N ALA A 228 -11.84 -6.95 30.93
CA ALA A 228 -11.20 -7.40 32.17
C ALA A 228 -12.00 -8.52 32.84
N GLU A 229 -13.33 -8.38 32.95
CA GLU A 229 -14.21 -9.40 33.51
C GLU A 229 -14.21 -10.68 32.67
N SER A 230 -14.25 -10.55 31.34
CA SER A 230 -14.20 -11.69 30.42
C SER A 230 -12.88 -12.46 30.53
N LEU A 231 -11.75 -11.76 30.61
CA LEU A 231 -10.44 -12.39 30.77
C LEU A 231 -10.30 -13.10 32.14
N LYS A 232 -10.86 -12.52 33.21
CA LYS A 232 -10.94 -13.17 34.52
C LYS A 232 -11.81 -14.42 34.48
N ALA A 233 -12.98 -14.36 33.86
CA ALA A 233 -13.87 -15.51 33.68
C ALA A 233 -13.21 -16.63 32.86
N LEU A 234 -12.35 -16.26 31.91
CA LEU A 234 -11.52 -17.19 31.15
C LEU A 234 -10.33 -17.75 31.96
N GLY A 235 -10.09 -17.29 33.20
CA GLY A 235 -9.06 -17.81 34.11
C GLY A 235 -7.70 -17.12 33.99
N HIS A 236 -7.62 -15.95 33.35
CA HIS A 236 -6.42 -15.12 33.34
C HIS A 236 -6.30 -14.30 34.63
N ASP A 237 -5.07 -14.14 35.11
CA ASP A 237 -4.74 -13.16 36.14
C ASP A 237 -4.68 -11.77 35.48
N VAL A 238 -5.67 -10.90 35.74
CA VAL A 238 -5.80 -9.60 35.06
C VAL A 238 -5.25 -8.45 35.91
N PHE A 239 -4.32 -7.69 35.33
CA PHE A 239 -3.68 -6.52 35.94
C PHE A 239 -4.05 -5.26 35.17
N ARG A 240 -4.42 -4.17 35.86
CA ARG A 240 -4.74 -2.88 35.23
C ARG A 240 -3.68 -1.83 35.56
N GLN A 241 -3.42 -0.94 34.60
CA GLN A 241 -2.49 0.18 34.79
C GLN A 241 -2.96 1.44 34.06
N GLY A 242 -3.13 2.54 34.80
CA GLY A 242 -3.56 3.83 34.27
C GLY A 242 -2.46 4.68 33.64
N ARG A 243 -2.86 5.77 32.96
CA ARG A 243 -1.96 6.73 32.28
C ARG A 243 -1.45 7.82 33.22
N SER A 244 -0.15 7.84 33.50
CA SER A 244 0.59 9.04 33.94
C SER A 244 2.04 8.95 33.44
N ALA A 245 2.72 10.07 33.20
CA ALA A 245 4.12 10.04 32.74
C ALA A 245 5.06 9.34 33.75
N GLN A 246 4.66 9.26 35.01
CA GLN A 246 5.37 8.57 36.09
C GLN A 246 5.13 7.04 36.09
N SER A 247 4.20 6.52 35.26
CA SER A 247 3.81 5.11 35.26
C SER A 247 4.58 4.23 34.27
N ILE A 248 5.40 4.77 33.34
CA ILE A 248 6.16 3.96 32.37
C ILE A 248 7.10 2.94 33.04
N PRO A 249 7.95 3.33 34.02
CA PRO A 249 8.80 2.37 34.71
C PRO A 249 7.99 1.32 35.49
N GLU A 250 6.81 1.69 35.99
CA GLU A 250 5.92 0.75 36.69
C GLU A 250 5.28 -0.25 35.71
N ILE A 251 4.85 0.21 34.54
CA ILE A 251 4.32 -0.64 33.45
C ILE A 251 5.37 -1.67 33.05
N VAL A 252 6.61 -1.23 32.79
CA VAL A 252 7.73 -2.12 32.44
C VAL A 252 7.99 -3.15 33.54
N ARG A 253 8.07 -2.73 34.81
CA ARG A 253 8.24 -3.65 35.95
C ARG A 253 7.11 -4.68 36.03
N ARG A 254 5.88 -4.29 35.75
CA ARG A 254 4.73 -5.22 35.75
C ARG A 254 4.80 -6.21 34.58
N ILE A 255 5.22 -5.77 33.40
CA ILE A 255 5.46 -6.65 32.25
C ILE A 255 6.54 -7.68 32.58
N GLU A 256 7.68 -7.22 33.11
CA GLU A 256 8.79 -8.09 33.48
C GLU A 256 8.41 -9.09 34.57
N ARG A 257 7.70 -8.64 35.61
CA ARG A 257 7.30 -9.47 36.75
C ARG A 257 6.24 -10.49 36.38
N HIS A 258 5.20 -10.08 35.66
CA HIS A 258 4.02 -10.91 35.43
C HIS A 258 4.08 -11.65 34.09
N GLN A 259 4.98 -11.27 33.19
CA GLN A 259 5.17 -11.88 31.87
C GLN A 259 3.82 -12.11 31.18
N PRO A 260 3.00 -11.05 30.99
CA PRO A 260 1.65 -11.20 30.49
C PRO A 260 1.65 -11.83 29.10
N VAL A 261 0.77 -12.79 28.87
CA VAL A 261 0.57 -13.42 27.55
C VAL A 261 -0.34 -12.60 26.64
N LEU A 262 -1.05 -11.63 27.23
CA LEU A 262 -1.95 -10.70 26.55
C LEU A 262 -1.83 -9.30 27.16
N CYS A 263 -1.69 -8.27 26.33
CA CYS A 263 -1.73 -6.86 26.72
C CYS A 263 -2.85 -6.17 25.93
N VAL A 264 -3.86 -5.64 26.62
CA VAL A 264 -4.99 -4.93 26.01
C VAL A 264 -4.88 -3.45 26.34
N ALA A 265 -4.89 -2.59 25.35
CA ALA A 265 -4.86 -1.15 25.53
C ALA A 265 -5.96 -0.50 24.70
N ARG A 266 -6.47 0.65 25.11
CA ARG A 266 -7.40 1.41 24.26
C ARG A 266 -6.65 1.92 23.03
N GLN A 267 -5.65 2.76 23.22
CA GLN A 267 -4.87 3.36 22.13
C GLN A 267 -3.57 2.60 21.84
N ARG A 268 -3.03 2.78 20.62
CA ARG A 268 -1.66 2.33 20.28
C ARG A 268 -0.62 2.94 21.23
N LEU A 269 0.51 2.26 21.40
CA LEU A 269 1.65 2.80 22.15
C LEU A 269 2.29 3.93 21.32
N TYR A 270 2.37 5.15 21.87
CA TYR A 270 2.99 6.30 21.22
C TYR A 270 4.51 6.34 21.44
N HIS A 271 5.23 7.24 20.75
CA HIS A 271 6.70 7.33 20.78
C HIS A 271 7.26 7.57 22.20
N ASP A 272 6.52 8.26 23.08
CA ASP A 272 6.90 8.45 24.49
C ASP A 272 6.83 7.14 25.32
N MET A 273 6.31 6.05 24.76
CA MET A 273 6.14 4.74 25.41
C MET A 273 7.00 3.64 24.78
N GLU A 274 8.06 4.01 24.08
CA GLU A 274 8.96 3.05 23.42
C GLU A 274 9.49 1.96 24.37
N GLN A 275 9.74 2.29 25.63
CA GLN A 275 10.20 1.33 26.64
C GLN A 275 9.16 0.26 26.96
N VAL A 276 7.87 0.63 26.99
CA VAL A 276 6.76 -0.32 27.16
C VAL A 276 6.65 -1.23 25.95
N ALA A 277 6.76 -0.67 24.74
CA ALA A 277 6.73 -1.44 23.50
C ALA A 277 7.88 -2.45 23.42
N ARG A 278 9.10 -2.04 23.76
CA ARG A 278 10.28 -2.92 23.83
C ARG A 278 10.13 -4.02 24.88
N SER A 279 9.59 -3.70 26.06
CA SER A 279 9.36 -4.67 27.14
C SER A 279 8.27 -5.69 26.80
N LEU A 280 7.21 -5.30 26.10
CA LEU A 280 6.21 -6.24 25.58
C LEU A 280 6.77 -7.12 24.46
N ALA A 281 7.62 -6.56 23.60
CA ALA A 281 8.24 -7.29 22.49
C ALA A 281 9.34 -8.27 22.94
N SER A 282 9.91 -8.08 24.13
CA SER A 282 10.93 -9.00 24.69
C SER A 282 10.32 -10.26 25.31
N ILE A 283 8.99 -10.34 25.37
CA ILE A 283 8.23 -11.48 25.92
C ILE A 283 7.21 -11.96 24.89
N ASP A 284 6.70 -13.18 25.04
CA ASP A 284 5.66 -13.73 24.15
C ASP A 284 4.27 -13.17 24.49
N CYS A 285 4.13 -11.84 24.39
CA CYS A 285 2.93 -11.10 24.73
C CYS A 285 2.20 -10.66 23.45
N ARG A 286 0.92 -11.04 23.34
CA ARG A 286 0.04 -10.56 22.27
C ARG A 286 -0.55 -9.21 22.66
N THR A 287 -0.48 -8.22 21.79
CA THR A 287 -1.05 -6.89 22.03
C THR A 287 -2.37 -6.72 21.28
N LEU A 288 -3.38 -6.17 21.96
CA LEU A 288 -4.70 -5.87 21.42
C LEU A 288 -5.02 -4.40 21.71
N PHE A 289 -5.23 -3.61 20.66
CA PHE A 289 -5.61 -2.20 20.76
C PHE A 289 -7.09 -2.04 20.44
N VAL A 290 -7.90 -1.59 21.42
CA VAL A 290 -9.37 -1.61 21.36
C VAL A 290 -10.02 -0.28 20.95
N ASP A 291 -9.25 0.79 20.72
CA ASP A 291 -9.74 2.00 19.99
C ASP A 291 -10.01 1.69 18.50
N PHE A 292 -9.72 0.47 18.05
CA PHE A 292 -10.12 -0.05 16.73
C PHE A 292 -11.21 -1.13 16.84
N GLY A 293 -12.19 -0.94 17.73
CA GLY A 293 -13.53 -1.56 17.64
C GLY A 293 -13.60 -3.09 17.61
N VAL A 294 -14.06 -3.68 18.71
CA VAL A 294 -14.42 -5.10 18.81
C VAL A 294 -15.79 -5.34 18.14
N TRP A 295 -15.85 -5.54 16.80
CA TRP A 295 -16.76 -6.42 16.03
C TRP A 295 -16.65 -6.22 14.49
N PRO A 296 -17.07 -7.21 13.66
CA PRO A 296 -16.22 -8.03 12.81
C PRO A 296 -15.82 -7.34 11.48
N HIS A 297 -14.53 -7.09 11.30
CA HIS A 297 -13.94 -6.69 10.02
C HIS A 297 -13.29 -7.91 9.34
N TYR A 298 -13.32 -7.94 8.00
CA TYR A 298 -12.82 -8.92 6.99
C TYR A 298 -13.84 -9.90 6.38
N LYS A 299 -14.44 -9.54 5.23
CA LYS A 299 -14.67 -10.43 4.05
C LYS A 299 -14.70 -9.62 2.72
N THR A 300 -14.00 -10.16 1.72
CA THR A 300 -13.57 -9.63 0.40
C THR A 300 -14.63 -9.14 -0.59
N TYR A 301 -14.25 -8.27 -1.55
CA TYR A 301 -14.15 -8.52 -3.02
C TYR A 301 -14.11 -7.20 -3.86
N LEU A 302 -13.37 -7.24 -4.98
CA LEU A 302 -13.00 -6.20 -5.97
C LEU A 302 -13.96 -6.14 -7.18
N MET A 303 -14.01 -5.01 -7.94
CA MET A 303 -14.00 -4.91 -9.44
C MET A 303 -14.01 -3.44 -9.96
N ASP A 304 -13.66 -3.27 -11.26
CA ASP A 304 -12.95 -2.11 -11.85
C ASP A 304 -13.64 -1.40 -13.08
N VAL A 305 -12.94 -1.22 -14.21
CA VAL A 305 -12.49 0.04 -14.84
C VAL A 305 -13.40 0.63 -15.93
N THR A 306 -14.55 0.05 -16.23
CA THR A 306 -15.46 0.61 -17.26
C THR A 306 -16.65 1.39 -16.70
N GLY A 307 -16.86 1.31 -15.37
CA GLY A 307 -18.15 1.39 -14.69
C GLY A 307 -19.25 2.27 -15.29
N GLU A 308 -20.33 1.67 -15.81
CA GLU A 308 -21.48 2.42 -16.36
C GLU A 308 -22.74 2.36 -15.48
N ASN A 309 -23.40 3.53 -15.36
CA ASN A 309 -24.56 3.95 -14.54
C ASN A 309 -25.12 2.90 -13.58
N ALA A 310 -25.14 3.26 -12.28
CA ALA A 310 -25.67 2.46 -11.18
C ALA A 310 -26.86 1.57 -11.59
N ALA A 311 -27.89 2.01 -12.30
CA ALA A 311 -29.06 1.19 -12.60
C ALA A 311 -28.89 -0.02 -13.56
N SER A 312 -27.80 -0.18 -14.32
CA SER A 312 -27.79 -1.13 -15.45
C SER A 312 -26.68 -2.19 -15.44
N SER A 313 -25.60 -1.99 -14.68
CA SER A 313 -24.72 -3.08 -14.23
C SER A 313 -25.07 -3.56 -12.81
N MET A 314 -25.92 -2.78 -12.09
CA MET A 314 -26.58 -3.26 -10.86
C MET A 314 -27.43 -4.50 -11.08
N VAL A 315 -27.86 -4.77 -12.32
CA VAL A 315 -28.76 -5.88 -12.65
C VAL A 315 -28.04 -7.26 -12.71
N GLY A 316 -26.71 -7.29 -12.60
CA GLY A 316 -25.95 -8.56 -12.58
C GLY A 316 -25.34 -8.90 -11.22
N ASN A 317 -24.56 -7.99 -10.65
CA ASN A 317 -23.74 -8.25 -9.44
C ASN A 317 -24.01 -7.30 -8.27
N LEU A 318 -24.90 -6.30 -8.43
CA LEU A 318 -25.64 -5.77 -7.28
C LEU A 318 -26.93 -6.54 -7.02
N HIS A 319 -27.36 -7.49 -7.86
CA HIS A 319 -28.39 -8.45 -7.43
C HIS A 319 -27.96 -9.27 -6.21
N ALA A 320 -26.65 -9.42 -5.98
CA ALA A 320 -26.12 -10.10 -4.79
C ALA A 320 -26.07 -9.19 -3.54
N LEU A 321 -26.05 -7.86 -3.70
CA LEU A 321 -26.13 -6.88 -2.60
C LEU A 321 -27.57 -6.34 -2.40
N ASP A 322 -28.40 -6.40 -3.44
CA ASP A 322 -29.83 -6.13 -3.47
C ASP A 322 -30.65 -7.32 -2.97
N ALA A 323 -30.03 -8.50 -2.89
CA ALA A 323 -30.57 -9.66 -2.19
C ALA A 323 -30.51 -9.50 -0.67
N ASP A 324 -29.63 -8.62 -0.15
CA ASP A 324 -29.50 -8.29 1.27
C ASP A 324 -30.07 -6.89 1.54
N SER A 325 -31.23 -6.84 2.16
CA SER A 325 -31.96 -5.60 2.42
C SER A 325 -31.21 -4.60 3.29
N GLU A 326 -30.32 -5.05 4.18
CA GLU A 326 -29.58 -4.16 5.08
C GLU A 326 -28.46 -3.43 4.34
N ILE A 327 -27.77 -4.11 3.42
CA ILE A 327 -26.69 -3.52 2.64
C ILE A 327 -27.24 -2.48 1.66
N ARG A 328 -28.37 -2.78 1.00
CA ARG A 328 -29.05 -1.83 0.12
C ARG A 328 -29.47 -0.56 0.87
N ALA A 329 -30.11 -0.70 2.03
CA ALA A 329 -30.50 0.44 2.86
C ALA A 329 -29.31 1.30 3.29
N GLN A 330 -28.17 0.68 3.58
CA GLN A 330 -26.95 1.38 3.93
C GLN A 330 -26.36 2.16 2.73
N VAL A 331 -26.28 1.55 1.54
CA VAL A 331 -25.81 2.23 0.32
C VAL A 331 -26.71 3.41 -0.04
N ASP A 332 -28.03 3.23 0.03
CA ASP A 332 -28.99 4.30 -0.26
C ASP A 332 -28.85 5.46 0.73
N SER A 333 -28.66 5.18 2.03
CA SER A 333 -28.37 6.21 3.03
C SER A 333 -27.13 7.05 2.69
N TYR A 334 -26.08 6.45 2.12
CA TYR A 334 -24.89 7.20 1.67
C TYR A 334 -25.10 7.97 0.37
N ARG A 335 -25.92 7.45 -0.56
CA ARG A 335 -26.35 8.24 -1.73
C ARG A 335 -27.15 9.46 -1.29
N ASP A 336 -28.03 9.29 -0.31
CA ASP A 336 -28.82 10.36 0.28
C ASP A 336 -27.93 11.36 0.99
N GLU A 337 -26.91 10.91 1.71
CA GLU A 337 -25.92 11.78 2.35
C GLU A 337 -25.08 12.57 1.33
N VAL A 338 -24.59 11.93 0.28
CA VAL A 338 -23.87 12.62 -0.80
C VAL A 338 -24.77 13.61 -1.54
N SER A 339 -26.02 13.23 -1.80
CA SER A 339 -27.02 14.13 -2.39
C SER A 339 -27.28 15.32 -1.47
N ARG A 340 -27.44 15.09 -0.16
CA ARG A 340 -27.60 16.14 0.84
C ARG A 340 -26.40 17.08 0.90
N ILE A 341 -25.17 16.55 0.85
CA ILE A 341 -23.94 17.36 0.79
C ILE A 341 -23.93 18.21 -0.47
N ARG A 342 -24.19 17.59 -1.64
CA ARG A 342 -24.27 18.30 -2.93
C ARG A 342 -25.32 19.41 -2.87
N ASP A 343 -26.53 19.11 -2.44
CA ASP A 343 -27.64 20.04 -2.42
C ASP A 343 -27.36 21.19 -1.43
N THR A 344 -26.80 20.88 -0.26
CA THR A 344 -26.34 21.90 0.71
C THR A 344 -25.27 22.82 0.10
N LEU A 345 -24.32 22.26 -0.66
CA LEU A 345 -23.27 23.05 -1.32
C LEU A 345 -23.86 23.93 -2.44
N LEU A 346 -24.81 23.42 -3.22
CA LEU A 346 -25.48 24.18 -4.27
C LEU A 346 -26.37 25.29 -3.69
N GLU A 347 -27.08 25.02 -2.60
CA GLU A 347 -27.84 26.05 -1.87
C GLU A 347 -26.92 27.17 -1.35
N ARG A 348 -25.79 26.80 -0.73
CA ARG A 348 -24.78 27.76 -0.27
C ARG A 348 -24.18 28.55 -1.44
N ALA A 349 -23.86 27.88 -2.55
CA ALA A 349 -23.38 28.56 -3.75
C ALA A 349 -24.42 29.54 -4.30
N ASN A 350 -25.70 29.17 -4.35
CA ASN A 350 -26.78 30.07 -4.78
C ASN A 350 -26.93 31.27 -3.85
N ALA A 351 -26.84 31.08 -2.53
CA ALA A 351 -26.85 32.17 -1.56
C ALA A 351 -25.62 33.08 -1.68
N ALA A 352 -24.46 32.54 -2.06
CA ALA A 352 -23.26 33.33 -2.32
C ALA A 352 -23.33 34.14 -3.62
N SER A 353 -24.09 33.69 -4.63
CA SER A 353 -24.24 34.40 -5.91
C SER A 353 -24.85 35.80 -5.77
N SER A 354 -25.73 36.02 -4.79
CA SER A 354 -26.26 37.37 -4.49
C SER A 354 -25.31 38.24 -3.67
N ARG A 355 -24.19 37.69 -3.20
CA ARG A 355 -23.22 38.33 -2.30
C ARG A 355 -21.80 38.33 -2.87
N GLN A 356 -21.63 38.16 -4.19
CA GLN A 356 -20.32 37.99 -4.83
C GLN A 356 -19.34 39.12 -4.50
N ALA A 357 -19.79 40.39 -4.51
CA ALA A 357 -18.95 41.54 -4.15
C ALA A 357 -18.40 41.43 -2.72
N THR A 358 -19.30 41.19 -1.77
CA THR A 358 -18.94 41.05 -0.35
C THR A 358 -18.05 39.85 -0.08
N LEU A 359 -18.20 38.77 -0.86
CA LEU A 359 -17.41 37.55 -0.75
C LEU A 359 -16.15 37.56 -1.62
N GLY A 360 -15.84 38.65 -2.35
CA GLY A 360 -14.65 38.74 -3.20
C GLY A 360 -14.67 37.78 -4.40
N LEU A 361 -15.85 37.40 -4.89
CA LEU A 361 -16.07 36.42 -5.96
C LEU A 361 -16.30 37.06 -7.35
N GLU A 362 -16.34 38.38 -7.42
CA GLU A 362 -16.61 39.12 -8.66
C GLU A 362 -15.55 38.86 -9.73
N SER A 363 -15.96 38.84 -11.00
CA SER A 363 -15.05 38.70 -12.15
C SER A 363 -14.27 37.38 -12.20
N LEU A 364 -14.69 36.36 -11.45
CA LEU A 364 -14.16 35.00 -11.60
C LEU A 364 -14.82 34.33 -12.80
N GLY A 365 -14.05 34.20 -13.88
CA GLY A 365 -14.45 33.44 -15.06
C GLY A 365 -14.32 31.93 -14.85
N SER A 366 -13.80 31.23 -15.86
CA SER A 366 -13.54 29.80 -15.75
C SER A 366 -12.16 29.54 -15.11
N TYR A 367 -12.11 28.87 -13.97
CA TYR A 367 -10.86 28.64 -13.23
C TYR A 367 -10.68 27.21 -12.73
N SER A 368 -9.43 26.89 -12.37
CA SER A 368 -9.08 25.76 -11.52
C SER A 368 -8.94 26.22 -10.08
N LEU A 369 -9.55 25.50 -9.14
CA LEU A 369 -9.54 25.84 -7.73
C LEU A 369 -8.39 25.14 -7.02
N LEU A 370 -7.58 25.88 -6.27
CA LEU A 370 -6.57 25.35 -5.39
C LEU A 370 -6.98 25.60 -3.93
N ILE A 371 -7.26 24.54 -3.16
CA ILE A 371 -7.62 24.63 -1.75
C ILE A 371 -6.41 24.27 -0.90
N LEU A 372 -5.92 25.23 -0.10
CA LEU A 372 -4.73 25.03 0.74
C LEU A 372 -5.12 24.69 2.18
N GLN A 373 -4.28 23.86 2.81
CA GLN A 373 -4.31 23.63 4.26
C GLN A 373 -3.56 24.73 5.01
N ARG A 374 -3.76 24.80 6.34
CA ARG A 374 -2.99 25.70 7.22
C ARG A 374 -1.56 25.19 7.41
N GLU A 375 -0.62 26.11 7.60
CA GLU A 375 0.75 25.74 7.95
C GLU A 375 0.79 24.98 9.29
N GLY A 376 1.66 23.96 9.37
CA GLY A 376 1.82 23.16 10.59
C GLY A 376 0.67 22.19 10.87
N ASP A 377 -0.31 22.06 9.97
CA ASP A 377 -1.35 21.06 10.13
C ASP A 377 -0.73 19.66 10.20
N GLN A 378 -1.17 18.86 11.17
CA GLN A 378 -0.65 17.50 11.36
C GLN A 378 -0.84 16.66 10.10
N VAL A 379 -1.90 16.94 9.34
CA VAL A 379 -2.19 16.26 8.07
C VAL A 379 -1.14 16.54 6.98
N LEU A 380 -0.51 17.71 7.02
CA LEU A 380 0.59 18.04 6.15
C LEU A 380 1.88 17.39 6.65
N VAL A 381 2.13 17.47 7.96
CA VAL A 381 3.35 16.95 8.59
C VAL A 381 3.50 15.45 8.38
N HIS A 382 2.43 14.68 8.57
CA HIS A 382 2.48 13.21 8.54
C HIS A 382 2.19 12.64 7.16
N ASP A 383 1.20 13.20 6.46
CA ASP A 383 0.58 12.52 5.33
C ASP A 383 0.79 13.21 3.98
N SER A 384 1.53 14.33 3.94
CA SER A 384 1.85 15.02 2.69
C SER A 384 3.29 14.78 2.22
N PRO A 385 3.55 14.76 0.90
CA PRO A 385 4.90 14.79 0.37
C PRO A 385 5.67 15.97 0.95
N LYS A 386 6.96 15.78 1.26
CA LYS A 386 7.79 16.81 1.92
C LYS A 386 7.75 18.17 1.21
N CYS A 387 7.64 18.19 -0.12
CA CYS A 387 7.57 19.40 -0.94
C CYS A 387 6.24 20.17 -0.83
N TRP A 388 5.16 19.54 -0.36
CA TRP A 388 3.83 20.13 -0.23
C TRP A 388 3.42 20.36 1.23
N ARG A 389 4.35 20.17 2.18
CA ARG A 389 4.13 20.51 3.60
C ARG A 389 4.03 22.01 3.83
N ASP A 390 4.68 22.79 2.96
CA ASP A 390 4.48 24.22 2.83
C ASP A 390 3.33 24.45 1.83
N PRO A 391 2.15 24.93 2.27
CA PRO A 391 1.02 25.20 1.38
C PRO A 391 1.34 26.28 0.33
N SER A 392 2.25 27.21 0.63
CA SER A 392 2.68 28.26 -0.30
C SER A 392 3.42 27.69 -1.51
N ALA A 393 4.17 26.60 -1.32
CA ALA A 393 4.92 25.95 -2.38
C ALA A 393 3.99 25.40 -3.47
N LEU A 394 2.84 24.83 -3.06
CA LEU A 394 1.83 24.35 -4.01
C LEU A 394 1.17 25.51 -4.77
N ALA A 395 0.84 26.60 -4.08
CA ALA A 395 0.29 27.80 -4.71
C ALA A 395 1.25 28.38 -5.76
N LYS A 396 2.53 28.56 -5.41
CA LYS A 396 3.57 29.05 -6.32
C LYS A 396 3.71 28.15 -7.56
N ALA A 397 3.73 26.84 -7.36
CA ALA A 397 3.85 25.89 -8.47
C ALA A 397 2.63 25.89 -9.40
N ALA A 398 1.41 25.96 -8.85
CA ALA A 398 0.19 26.02 -9.62
C ALA A 398 0.06 27.34 -10.42
N VAL A 399 0.42 28.47 -9.80
CA VAL A 399 0.44 29.79 -10.44
C VAL A 399 1.43 29.82 -11.60
N ALA A 400 2.66 29.34 -11.40
CA ALA A 400 3.67 29.29 -12.46
C ALA A 400 3.20 28.44 -13.65
N GLU A 401 2.48 27.35 -13.40
CA GLU A 401 1.93 26.52 -14.48
C GLU A 401 0.72 27.17 -15.17
N ALA A 402 -0.12 27.90 -14.43
CA ALA A 402 -1.24 28.67 -14.99
C ALA A 402 -0.74 29.77 -15.94
N GLU A 403 0.29 30.52 -15.55
CA GLU A 403 0.96 31.51 -16.39
C GLU A 403 1.51 30.87 -17.66
N ARG A 404 2.24 29.76 -17.52
CA ARG A 404 2.86 29.05 -18.63
C ARG A 404 1.87 28.45 -19.63
N THR A 405 0.61 28.23 -19.22
CA THR A 405 -0.43 27.61 -20.06
C THR A 405 -1.55 28.57 -20.43
N ASN A 406 -1.44 29.84 -20.06
CA ASN A 406 -2.48 30.84 -20.25
C ASN A 406 -3.84 30.37 -19.68
N ARG A 407 -3.80 29.87 -18.44
CA ARG A 407 -4.98 29.42 -17.67
C ARG A 407 -5.13 30.26 -16.42
N PHE A 408 -6.28 30.12 -15.75
CA PHE A 408 -6.61 30.88 -14.55
C PHE A 408 -6.78 29.95 -13.35
N VAL A 409 -6.11 30.27 -12.24
CA VAL A 409 -6.20 29.53 -10.98
C VAL A 409 -6.73 30.43 -9.86
N VAL A 410 -7.69 29.94 -9.09
CA VAL A 410 -8.11 30.59 -7.85
C VAL A 410 -7.49 29.86 -6.69
N VAL A 411 -6.72 30.56 -5.86
CA VAL A 411 -6.11 30.02 -4.65
C VAL A 411 -6.98 30.39 -3.45
N LYS A 412 -7.50 29.38 -2.76
CA LYS A 412 -8.29 29.52 -1.54
C LYS A 412 -7.47 29.00 -0.34
N PRO A 413 -6.83 29.91 0.43
CA PRO A 413 -6.15 29.51 1.66
C PRO A 413 -7.13 29.08 2.75
N HIS A 414 -6.64 28.28 3.69
CA HIS A 414 -7.41 27.89 4.89
C HIS A 414 -7.78 29.16 5.69
N PRO A 415 -8.99 29.26 6.28
CA PRO A 415 -9.43 30.46 7.02
C PRO A 415 -8.58 30.80 8.26
N MET A 416 -7.79 29.84 8.73
CA MET A 416 -6.84 29.98 9.85
C MET A 416 -5.38 30.10 9.40
N THR A 417 -5.14 30.32 8.11
CA THR A 417 -3.79 30.52 7.57
C THR A 417 -3.24 31.88 7.98
N ASP A 418 -1.95 31.94 8.29
CA ASP A 418 -1.22 33.19 8.53
C ASP A 418 -1.29 34.11 7.30
N PRO A 419 -1.64 35.40 7.43
CA PRO A 419 -1.57 36.37 6.34
C PRO A 419 -0.22 36.39 5.60
N ASP A 420 0.87 36.06 6.28
CA ASP A 420 2.24 36.06 5.76
C ASP A 420 2.70 34.69 5.22
N LEU A 421 1.77 33.79 4.85
CA LEU A 421 2.08 32.48 4.24
C LEU A 421 2.92 32.58 2.93
N GLY A 422 3.22 33.78 2.44
CA GLY A 422 4.06 33.98 1.26
C GLY A 422 3.39 33.49 -0.02
N LEU A 423 2.07 33.66 -0.12
CA LEU A 423 1.30 33.38 -1.32
C LEU A 423 1.69 34.35 -2.46
N PRO A 424 1.56 33.93 -3.73
CA PRO A 424 1.77 34.81 -4.88
C PRO A 424 0.84 36.03 -4.83
N SER A 425 1.36 37.21 -5.18
CA SER A 425 0.57 38.42 -5.37
C SER A 425 -0.35 38.27 -6.58
N GLU A 426 -1.61 38.66 -6.45
CA GLU A 426 -2.61 38.53 -7.53
C GLU A 426 -2.11 39.04 -8.88
N GLY A 427 -2.51 38.35 -9.95
CA GLY A 427 -2.03 38.64 -11.29
C GLY A 427 -2.99 38.17 -12.39
N PRO A 428 -2.59 38.29 -13.66
CA PRO A 428 -3.47 37.99 -14.80
C PRO A 428 -3.91 36.52 -14.89
N HIS A 429 -3.17 35.60 -14.26
CA HIS A 429 -3.41 34.16 -14.32
C HIS A 429 -3.87 33.55 -13.00
N HIS A 430 -3.99 34.35 -11.94
CA HIS A 430 -4.43 33.82 -10.67
C HIS A 430 -4.99 34.89 -9.73
N ARG A 431 -5.85 34.45 -8.83
CA ARG A 431 -6.39 35.27 -7.75
C ARG A 431 -6.30 34.54 -6.42
N VAL A 432 -6.03 35.26 -5.33
CA VAL A 432 -6.03 34.70 -3.98
C VAL A 432 -7.31 35.15 -3.28
N VAL A 433 -8.27 34.23 -3.16
CA VAL A 433 -9.56 34.53 -2.54
C VAL A 433 -9.46 34.21 -1.04
N SER A 434 -8.97 35.19 -0.30
CA SER A 434 -8.79 35.17 1.17
C SER A 434 -9.63 36.23 1.87
N GLY A 435 -9.58 36.29 3.21
CA GLY A 435 -10.13 37.42 3.98
C GLY A 435 -11.33 37.11 4.86
N LEU A 436 -11.93 35.93 4.72
CA LEU A 436 -12.99 35.48 5.62
C LEU A 436 -12.42 34.49 6.64
N LYS A 437 -12.40 34.92 7.91
CA LYS A 437 -12.12 34.02 9.04
C LYS A 437 -13.28 33.02 9.19
N SER A 438 -13.04 31.91 9.89
CA SER A 438 -14.00 30.81 10.07
C SER A 438 -15.44 31.31 10.35
N GLY A 439 -16.42 30.77 9.63
CA GLY A 439 -17.83 31.16 9.78
C GLY A 439 -18.64 31.00 8.50
N SER A 440 -19.94 31.35 8.56
CA SER A 440 -20.90 31.14 7.47
C SER A 440 -20.48 31.76 6.14
N ASP A 441 -19.85 32.94 6.15
CA ASP A 441 -19.44 33.61 4.92
C ASP A 441 -18.26 32.90 4.25
N ASN A 442 -17.34 32.31 5.02
CA ASN A 442 -16.28 31.47 4.46
C ASN A 442 -16.87 30.21 3.81
N ASP A 443 -17.89 29.60 4.43
CA ASP A 443 -18.54 28.41 3.89
C ASP A 443 -19.33 28.72 2.61
N LEU A 444 -20.00 29.87 2.56
CA LEU A 444 -20.64 30.39 1.34
C LEU A 444 -19.62 30.65 0.23
N GLN A 445 -18.51 31.32 0.55
CA GLN A 445 -17.42 31.60 -0.38
C GLN A 445 -16.82 30.30 -0.94
N LEU A 446 -16.51 29.34 -0.06
CA LEU A 446 -15.92 28.05 -0.44
C LEU A 446 -16.89 27.22 -1.28
N ALA A 447 -18.16 27.13 -0.89
CA ALA A 447 -19.18 26.40 -1.66
C ALA A 447 -19.36 26.98 -3.06
N TRP A 448 -19.42 28.31 -3.19
CA TRP A 448 -19.47 28.97 -4.49
C TRP A 448 -18.24 28.68 -5.33
N LEU A 449 -17.05 28.80 -4.73
CA LEU A 449 -15.79 28.54 -5.41
C LEU A 449 -15.71 27.11 -5.94
N MET A 450 -16.14 26.12 -5.15
CA MET A 450 -16.19 24.73 -5.59
C MET A 450 -17.20 24.57 -6.72
N ALA A 451 -18.47 24.96 -6.53
CA ALA A 451 -19.53 24.75 -7.51
C ALA A 451 -19.27 25.37 -8.90
N HIS A 452 -18.45 26.42 -8.99
CA HIS A 452 -18.10 27.10 -10.24
C HIS A 452 -16.70 26.74 -10.78
N ALA A 453 -15.93 25.90 -10.07
CA ALA A 453 -14.62 25.45 -10.52
C ALA A 453 -14.73 24.43 -11.66
N ARG A 454 -13.79 24.48 -12.60
CA ARG A 454 -13.65 23.42 -13.63
C ARG A 454 -13.02 22.14 -13.09
N ASN A 455 -12.15 22.30 -12.12
CA ASN A 455 -11.47 21.24 -11.41
C ASN A 455 -10.92 21.80 -10.09
N ALA A 456 -10.64 20.93 -9.15
CA ALA A 456 -10.02 21.29 -7.88
C ALA A 456 -8.71 20.53 -7.65
N VAL A 457 -7.75 21.20 -7.03
CA VAL A 457 -6.50 20.62 -6.54
C VAL A 457 -6.37 20.96 -5.06
N MET A 458 -5.94 20.01 -4.24
CA MET A 458 -5.77 20.21 -2.81
C MET A 458 -4.74 19.23 -2.23
N VAL A 459 -4.34 19.45 -0.99
CA VAL A 459 -3.49 18.52 -0.22
C VAL A 459 -4.26 18.08 1.01
N ASN A 460 -4.50 16.77 1.17
CA ASN A 460 -5.13 16.18 2.36
C ASN A 460 -6.25 17.04 2.98
N SER A 461 -7.34 17.26 2.25
CA SER A 461 -8.43 18.16 2.68
C SER A 461 -9.79 17.48 2.67
N THR A 462 -10.63 17.79 3.66
CA THR A 462 -12.05 17.37 3.72
C THR A 462 -12.88 17.97 2.58
N CYS A 463 -12.42 19.08 1.99
CA CYS A 463 -13.03 19.69 0.80
C CYS A 463 -12.99 18.75 -0.42
N HIS A 464 -12.18 17.69 -0.35
CA HIS A 464 -12.10 16.68 -1.38
C HIS A 464 -13.46 16.01 -1.61
N PHE A 465 -14.10 15.50 -0.57
CA PHE A 465 -15.41 14.86 -0.67
C PHE A 465 -16.48 15.84 -1.17
N GLN A 466 -16.40 17.10 -0.75
CA GLN A 466 -17.32 18.15 -1.17
C GLN A 466 -17.24 18.39 -2.69
N THR A 467 -16.02 18.49 -3.23
CA THR A 467 -15.84 18.65 -4.69
C THR A 467 -16.25 17.42 -5.50
N LEU A 468 -16.05 16.21 -4.95
CA LEU A 468 -16.52 14.97 -5.59
C LEU A 468 -18.04 14.85 -5.59
N ALA A 469 -18.70 15.24 -4.49
CA ALA A 469 -20.16 15.27 -4.40
C ALA A 469 -20.79 16.23 -5.42
N LEU A 470 -20.09 17.31 -5.76
CA LEU A 470 -20.45 18.26 -6.81
C LEU A 470 -20.13 17.76 -8.24
N GLY A 471 -19.52 16.58 -8.39
CA GLY A 471 -19.16 16.02 -9.69
C GLY A 471 -17.98 16.73 -10.37
N ILE A 472 -17.18 17.48 -9.62
CA ILE A 472 -16.06 18.25 -10.15
C ILE A 472 -14.83 17.34 -10.25
N PRO A 473 -14.07 17.38 -11.37
CA PRO A 473 -12.78 16.71 -11.44
C PRO A 473 -11.82 17.22 -10.35
N THR A 474 -11.37 16.33 -9.46
CA THR A 474 -10.54 16.72 -8.33
C THR A 474 -9.27 15.89 -8.24
N ALA A 475 -8.16 16.55 -7.87
CA ALA A 475 -6.92 15.90 -7.47
C ALA A 475 -6.57 16.25 -6.02
N CYS A 476 -6.37 15.23 -5.19
CA CYS A 476 -5.87 15.38 -3.83
C CYS A 476 -4.44 14.82 -3.76
N LEU A 477 -3.50 15.66 -3.30
CA LEU A 477 -2.11 15.30 -3.09
C LEU A 477 -1.95 14.81 -1.64
N GLY A 478 -1.21 13.72 -1.44
CA GLY A 478 -0.97 13.14 -0.11
C GLY A 478 -1.56 11.74 0.07
N ARG A 479 -1.37 11.19 1.27
CA ARG A 479 -1.62 9.79 1.61
C ARG A 479 -2.92 9.56 2.37
N GLY A 480 -3.50 10.62 2.92
CA GLY A 480 -4.68 10.57 3.78
C GLY A 480 -5.93 11.04 3.05
N TRP A 481 -7.03 10.32 3.22
CA TRP A 481 -8.36 10.68 2.71
C TRP A 481 -9.24 11.08 3.89
N PHE A 482 -10.00 12.19 3.81
CA PHE A 482 -10.60 12.79 5.02
C PHE A 482 -12.10 13.05 4.95
N SER A 483 -12.89 12.55 5.90
CA SER A 483 -14.26 13.01 6.16
C SER A 483 -14.31 13.67 7.53
N ASP A 484 -14.85 14.89 7.65
CA ASP A 484 -15.08 15.57 8.94
C ASP A 484 -13.88 15.61 9.91
N ASN A 485 -12.67 15.76 9.36
CA ASN A 485 -11.36 15.80 10.05
C ASN A 485 -10.78 14.43 10.46
N ASP A 486 -11.43 13.33 10.11
CA ASP A 486 -10.92 11.97 10.33
C ASP A 486 -10.32 11.38 9.05
N VAL A 487 -9.20 10.66 9.20
CA VAL A 487 -8.58 9.90 8.12
C VAL A 487 -9.42 8.65 7.84
N VAL A 488 -10.10 8.62 6.71
CA VAL A 488 -10.89 7.49 6.21
C VAL A 488 -9.98 6.34 5.74
N THR A 489 -8.82 6.66 5.14
CA THR A 489 -7.79 5.67 4.81
C THR A 489 -6.42 6.31 4.59
N GLU A 490 -5.36 5.56 4.88
CA GLU A 490 -3.96 5.90 4.60
C GLU A 490 -3.44 4.97 3.50
N THR A 491 -3.29 5.45 2.26
CA THR A 491 -2.70 4.62 1.20
C THR A 491 -1.98 5.45 0.12
N ASP A 492 -0.85 4.93 -0.37
CA ASP A 492 -0.22 5.41 -1.61
C ASP A 492 -0.88 4.77 -2.85
N ASP A 493 -1.73 3.75 -2.69
CA ASP A 493 -2.30 2.96 -3.78
C ASP A 493 -3.81 2.74 -3.62
N LEU A 494 -4.58 3.38 -4.50
CA LEU A 494 -6.04 3.27 -4.58
C LEU A 494 -6.47 1.83 -4.89
N ALA A 495 -5.70 1.09 -5.70
CA ALA A 495 -5.99 -0.32 -5.96
C ALA A 495 -5.76 -1.17 -4.72
N ALA A 496 -4.74 -0.86 -3.91
CA ALA A 496 -4.52 -1.51 -2.62
C ALA A 496 -5.62 -1.18 -1.60
N ALA A 497 -6.09 0.07 -1.52
CA ALA A 497 -7.21 0.46 -0.65
C ALA A 497 -8.56 -0.15 -1.08
N LEU A 498 -8.82 -0.22 -2.39
CA LEU A 498 -9.99 -0.89 -2.96
C LEU A 498 -9.90 -2.43 -2.86
N ALA A 499 -8.69 -2.99 -2.78
CA ALA A 499 -8.44 -4.41 -2.56
C ALA A 499 -8.55 -4.83 -1.09
N VAL A 500 -8.63 -3.89 -0.14
CA VAL A 500 -8.78 -4.24 1.28
C VAL A 500 -10.22 -4.62 1.58
N GLU A 501 -10.41 -5.89 1.90
CA GLU A 501 -11.68 -6.51 2.29
C GLU A 501 -12.36 -5.90 3.52
N SER A 502 -11.63 -5.11 4.32
CA SER A 502 -12.05 -4.65 5.65
C SER A 502 -12.82 -3.33 5.67
N VAL A 503 -13.02 -2.67 4.53
CA VAL A 503 -13.70 -1.37 4.42
C VAL A 503 -15.22 -1.59 4.31
N LYS A 504 -16.04 -0.88 5.11
CA LYS A 504 -17.52 -1.04 5.15
C LYS A 504 -18.16 -0.73 3.78
N PRO A 505 -19.35 -1.26 3.44
CA PRO A 505 -20.03 -0.94 2.16
C PRO A 505 -20.18 0.57 1.88
N GLY A 506 -20.47 1.36 2.92
CA GLY A 506 -20.50 2.82 2.84
C GLY A 506 -19.17 3.49 2.56
N GLU A 507 -18.14 3.05 3.26
CA GLU A 507 -16.78 3.51 3.07
C GLU A 507 -16.24 3.04 1.70
N ARG A 508 -16.70 1.90 1.16
CA ARG A 508 -16.43 1.45 -0.22
C ARG A 508 -17.13 2.34 -1.25
N TYR A 509 -18.37 2.77 -1.00
CA TYR A 509 -19.07 3.75 -1.84
C TYR A 509 -18.32 5.10 -1.86
N LEU A 510 -17.86 5.56 -0.69
CA LEU A 510 -16.97 6.73 -0.56
C LEU A 510 -15.65 6.50 -1.30
N CYS A 511 -14.94 5.39 -1.07
CA CYS A 511 -13.71 5.01 -1.77
C CYS A 511 -13.91 4.84 -3.29
N HIS A 512 -15.11 4.50 -3.75
CA HIS A 512 -15.49 4.42 -5.16
C HIS A 512 -15.79 5.80 -5.77
N MET A 513 -16.44 6.72 -5.04
CA MET A 513 -16.45 8.12 -5.44
C MET A 513 -15.02 8.66 -5.53
N MET A 514 -14.16 8.23 -4.61
CA MET A 514 -12.75 8.55 -4.58
C MET A 514 -11.93 7.83 -5.65
N SER A 515 -12.39 6.73 -6.24
CA SER A 515 -11.66 6.06 -7.32
C SER A 515 -11.75 6.79 -8.66
N ARG A 516 -12.65 7.77 -8.77
CA ARG A 516 -12.71 8.76 -9.86
C ARG A 516 -11.57 9.80 -9.78
N GLN A 517 -10.72 9.71 -8.75
CA GLN A 517 -9.51 10.49 -8.60
C GLN A 517 -8.39 9.92 -9.47
N MET A 518 -7.41 10.76 -9.78
CA MET A 518 -6.08 10.25 -10.14
C MET A 518 -5.28 10.03 -8.85
N PRO A 519 -4.89 8.79 -8.47
CA PRO A 519 -3.96 8.57 -7.38
C PRO A 519 -2.52 8.90 -7.81
N VAL A 520 -1.78 9.55 -6.90
CA VAL A 520 -0.65 10.44 -7.18
C VAL A 520 0.69 10.01 -6.54
N PRO A 521 1.10 8.73 -6.45
CA PRO A 521 2.46 8.43 -5.96
C PRO A 521 3.59 9.14 -6.71
N GLN A 522 3.30 9.66 -7.91
CA GLN A 522 4.25 10.26 -8.85
C GLN A 522 4.36 11.80 -8.81
N PHE A 523 3.54 12.55 -8.04
CA PHE A 523 3.55 14.04 -8.02
C PHE A 523 4.38 14.69 -6.90
N ALA A 524 5.35 13.98 -6.32
CA ALA A 524 6.39 14.60 -5.46
C ALA A 524 7.35 15.53 -6.26
N ASN A 525 7.30 15.49 -7.60
CA ASN A 525 8.10 16.31 -8.51
C ASN A 525 7.24 17.42 -9.16
N PRO A 526 7.66 18.70 -9.15
CA PRO A 526 6.97 19.81 -9.83
C PRO A 526 6.68 19.55 -11.33
N LEU A 527 7.54 18.83 -12.04
CA LEU A 527 7.31 18.43 -13.44
C LEU A 527 6.09 17.51 -13.60
N SER A 528 5.79 16.74 -12.58
CA SER A 528 4.67 15.82 -12.59
C SER A 528 3.37 16.58 -12.24
N LEU A 529 3.38 17.53 -11.29
CA LEU A 529 2.23 18.44 -11.03
C LEU A 529 1.82 19.20 -12.31
N ARG A 530 2.80 19.65 -13.08
CA ARG A 530 2.61 20.25 -14.40
C ARG A 530 1.81 19.33 -15.35
N LYS A 531 2.13 18.04 -15.40
CA LYS A 531 1.38 17.06 -16.23
C LYS A 531 -0.04 16.85 -15.74
N LEU A 532 -0.25 16.81 -14.41
CA LEU A 532 -1.57 16.70 -13.78
C LEU A 532 -2.46 17.89 -14.15
N MET A 533 -1.96 19.12 -13.98
CA MET A 533 -2.72 20.33 -14.31
C MET A 533 -3.12 20.39 -15.78
N GLN A 534 -2.18 20.05 -16.69
CA GLN A 534 -2.49 19.94 -18.12
C GLN A 534 -3.55 18.90 -18.43
N TRP A 535 -3.53 17.76 -17.72
CA TRP A 535 -4.54 16.72 -17.88
C TRP A 535 -5.92 17.17 -17.38
N LEU A 536 -6.00 17.75 -16.16
CA LEU A 536 -7.26 18.26 -15.59
C LEU A 536 -7.90 19.32 -16.48
N TRP A 537 -7.11 20.20 -17.09
CA TRP A 537 -7.62 21.18 -18.04
C TRP A 537 -8.16 20.55 -19.33
N ARG A 538 -7.59 19.43 -19.80
CA ARG A 538 -8.10 18.70 -20.97
C ARG A 538 -9.42 17.98 -20.65
N CYS A 539 -9.53 17.33 -19.49
CA CYS A 539 -10.76 16.64 -19.08
C CYS A 539 -11.95 17.60 -19.00
N SER A 540 -11.73 18.84 -18.56
CA SER A 540 -12.77 19.88 -18.50
C SER A 540 -13.35 20.31 -19.85
N MET A 541 -12.74 19.91 -20.98
CA MET A 541 -13.28 20.18 -22.32
C MET A 541 -14.20 19.07 -22.84
N ALA A 542 -14.19 17.88 -22.25
CA ALA A 542 -14.97 16.73 -22.68
C ALA A 542 -16.36 16.64 -22.01
N SER A 543 -16.55 17.25 -20.84
CA SER A 543 -17.73 17.06 -19.98
C SER A 543 -18.92 17.99 -20.24
N LYS A 544 -18.97 18.70 -21.39
CA LYS A 544 -20.10 19.58 -21.72
C LYS A 544 -21.33 18.90 -22.35
N HIS A 545 -21.36 17.57 -22.43
CA HIS A 545 -22.46 16.84 -23.07
C HIS A 545 -22.95 15.62 -22.27
N VAL A 546 -23.23 15.75 -20.98
CA VAL A 546 -24.15 14.84 -20.30
C VAL A 546 -24.82 15.61 -19.15
N PHE A 547 -26.12 15.86 -19.28
CA PHE A 547 -27.01 16.31 -18.19
C PHE A 547 -27.58 15.09 -17.48
#